data_AF-A0A1D3L9Z3-F1
#
_entry.id   AF-A0A1D3L9Z3-F1
#
_cell.length_a   1.000
_cell.length_b   1.000
_cell.length_c   1.000
_cell.angle_alpha   90.00
_cell.angle_beta   90.00
_cell.angle_gamma   90.00
#
_symmetry.space_group_name_H-M   'P 1'
#
loop_
_entity.id
_entity.type
_entity.pdbx_description
1 polymer ?
#
loop_
_entity_poly.entity_id
_entity_poly.type
_entity_poly.pdbx_seq_one_letter_code
_entity_poly.pdbx_strand_id
1 'polypeptide(L)'
;MNKFYIQIALFLLSVSVYLNNQALASEPAPRKSIFKSKNSYATSEEIYEKNKDRLCTNPEETINAGNLMKEAAIHLIHHSKSNYKCVGESSKYNAFFYKKKHKDNTDFVKVTYRKKDPNKVSINERHKKL
;
A
#
# COMPACT_ATOMS: atom_id res chain seq x y z
N MET A 1 23.98 53.62 36.35
CA MET A 1 23.43 53.18 35.05
C MET A 1 22.09 53.83 34.83
N ASN A 2 21.89 54.48 33.67
CA ASN A 2 20.69 55.26 33.39
C ASN A 2 19.47 54.33 33.19
N LYS A 3 18.41 54.53 33.98
CA LYS A 3 17.19 53.68 33.98
C LYS A 3 16.55 53.57 32.59
N PHE A 4 16.66 54.64 31.80
CA PHE A 4 16.18 54.69 30.42
C PHE A 4 16.88 53.70 29.48
N TYR A 5 18.17 53.43 29.71
CA TYR A 5 18.95 52.53 28.86
C TYR A 5 18.52 51.07 29.02
N ILE A 6 18.20 50.67 30.26
CA ILE A 6 17.72 49.31 30.57
C ILE A 6 16.36 49.07 29.91
N GLN A 7 15.47 50.06 29.95
CA GLN A 7 14.14 49.95 29.35
C GLN A 7 14.21 49.83 27.81
N ILE A 8 15.08 50.60 27.17
CA ILE A 8 15.29 50.52 25.71
C ILE A 8 15.90 49.18 25.32
N ALA A 9 16.90 48.68 26.06
CA ALA A 9 17.53 47.40 25.78
C ALA A 9 16.54 46.22 25.89
N LEU A 10 15.68 46.22 26.92
CA LEU A 10 14.65 45.20 27.09
C LEU A 10 13.58 45.24 25.97
N PHE A 11 13.24 46.44 25.49
CA PHE A 11 12.31 46.60 24.37
C PHE A 11 12.89 46.07 23.05
N LEU A 12 14.17 46.33 22.77
CA LEU A 12 14.83 45.79 21.57
C LEU A 12 14.95 44.26 21.61
N LEU A 13 15.21 43.69 22.80
CA LEU A 13 15.25 42.25 23.00
C LEU A 13 13.91 41.56 22.73
N SER A 14 12.79 42.13 23.19
CA SER A 14 11.47 41.54 22.97
C SER A 14 11.07 41.54 21.49
N VAL A 15 11.34 42.63 20.76
CA VAL A 15 11.10 42.72 19.32
C VAL A 15 11.96 41.71 18.54
N SER A 16 13.22 41.54 18.94
CA SER A 16 14.15 40.59 18.29
C SER A 16 13.71 39.14 18.47
N VAL A 17 13.27 38.76 19.67
CA VAL A 17 12.74 37.41 19.95
C VAL A 17 11.43 37.18 19.18
N TYR A 18 10.55 38.18 19.11
CA TYR A 18 9.28 38.09 18.38
C TYR A 18 9.48 37.86 16.88
N LEU A 19 10.37 38.63 16.23
CA LEU A 19 10.67 38.49 14.81
C LEU A 19 11.35 37.15 14.48
N ASN A 20 12.24 36.66 15.34
CA ASN A 20 12.89 35.35 15.14
C ASN A 20 11.89 34.18 15.23
N ASN A 21 10.93 34.24 16.16
CA ASN A 21 9.89 33.22 16.27
C ASN A 21 8.95 33.21 15.05
N GLN A 22 8.69 34.37 14.44
CA GLN A 22 7.86 34.48 13.25
C GLN A 22 8.51 33.83 12.01
N ALA A 23 9.85 33.89 11.89
CA ALA A 23 10.59 33.22 10.82
C ALA A 23 10.61 31.68 10.97
N LEU A 24 10.61 31.17 12.20
CA LEU A 24 10.62 29.73 12.48
C LEU A 24 9.22 29.08 12.43
N ALA A 25 8.16 29.87 12.63
CA ALA A 25 6.77 29.40 12.56
C ALA A 25 6.18 29.46 11.13
N SER A 26 6.94 29.95 10.14
CA SER A 26 6.49 29.99 8.75
C SER A 26 6.69 28.62 8.11
N GLU A 27 5.58 27.91 7.90
CA GLU A 27 5.56 26.62 7.20
C GLU A 27 6.12 26.81 5.79
N PRO A 28 7.13 26.02 5.35
CA PRO A 28 7.65 26.15 4.00
C PRO A 28 6.52 25.89 3.01
N ALA A 29 6.27 26.86 2.11
CA ALA A 29 5.27 26.71 1.07
C ALA A 29 5.46 25.36 0.35
N PRO A 30 4.37 24.62 0.04
CA PRO A 30 4.47 23.29 -0.53
C PRO A 30 5.31 23.35 -1.80
N ARG A 31 6.50 22.73 -1.79
CA ARG A 31 7.30 22.59 -3.00
C ARG A 31 6.47 21.77 -3.98
N LYS A 32 5.99 22.41 -5.04
CA LYS A 32 5.35 21.73 -6.17
C LYS A 32 6.38 20.76 -6.73
N SER A 33 6.18 19.47 -6.46
CA SER A 33 7.02 18.40 -7.00
C SER A 33 7.00 18.48 -8.53
N ILE A 34 8.12 18.87 -9.14
CA ILE A 34 8.29 18.88 -10.62
C ILE A 34 8.56 17.46 -11.14
N PHE A 35 8.69 16.46 -10.25
CA PHE A 35 8.87 15.07 -10.65
C PHE A 35 7.56 14.51 -11.21
N LYS A 36 7.33 14.72 -12.51
CA LYS A 36 6.45 13.85 -13.30
C LYS A 36 7.08 12.46 -13.26
N SER A 37 6.46 11.52 -12.55
CA SER A 37 6.87 10.12 -12.60
C SER A 37 6.83 9.67 -14.06
N LYS A 38 7.99 9.33 -14.64
CA LYS A 38 8.14 8.95 -16.06
C LYS A 38 7.44 7.63 -16.43
N ASN A 39 6.83 6.95 -15.45
CA ASN A 39 6.03 5.74 -15.65
C ASN A 39 4.57 6.03 -15.28
N SER A 40 3.85 6.79 -16.11
CA SER A 40 2.40 6.72 -16.09
C SER A 40 2.01 5.41 -16.77
N TYR A 41 1.74 4.37 -15.98
CA TYR A 41 0.99 3.23 -16.49
C TYR A 41 -0.28 3.77 -17.13
N ALA A 42 -0.66 3.20 -18.28
CA ALA A 42 -1.89 3.60 -18.93
C ALA A 42 -3.04 3.46 -17.94
N THR A 43 -3.88 4.49 -17.85
CA THR A 43 -5.06 4.42 -16.99
C THR A 43 -5.99 3.33 -17.52
N SER A 44 -6.88 2.81 -16.66
CA SER A 44 -7.89 1.84 -17.10
C SER A 44 -8.72 2.36 -18.28
N GLU A 45 -8.94 3.67 -18.33
CA GLU A 45 -9.69 4.36 -19.37
C GLU A 45 -8.91 4.45 -20.69
N GLU A 46 -7.61 4.75 -20.63
CA GLU A 46 -6.71 4.70 -21.80
C GLU A 46 -6.58 3.28 -22.36
N ILE A 47 -6.49 2.27 -21.48
CA ILE A 47 -6.47 0.86 -21.90
C ILE A 47 -7.81 0.47 -22.53
N TYR A 48 -8.93 0.90 -21.95
CA TYR A 48 -10.26 0.61 -22.48
C TYR A 48 -10.46 1.21 -23.88
N GLU A 49 -10.20 2.50 -24.06
CA GLU A 49 -10.36 3.16 -25.37
C GLU A 49 -9.43 2.56 -26.43
N LYS A 50 -8.20 2.17 -26.05
CA LYS A 50 -7.27 1.50 -26.97
C LYS A 50 -7.71 0.09 -27.40
N ASN A 51 -8.53 -0.61 -26.60
CA ASN A 51 -8.94 -1.99 -26.87
C ASN A 51 -10.45 -2.13 -27.17
N LYS A 52 -11.13 -1.02 -27.41
CA LYS A 52 -12.59 -0.97 -27.60
C LYS A 52 -13.06 -1.79 -28.80
N ASP A 53 -12.24 -1.84 -29.85
CA ASP A 53 -12.41 -2.65 -31.05
C ASP A 53 -12.24 -4.16 -30.81
N ARG A 54 -11.58 -4.54 -29.71
CA ARG A 54 -11.28 -5.93 -29.33
C ARG A 54 -12.22 -6.46 -28.25
N LEU A 55 -13.22 -5.69 -27.84
CA LEU A 55 -14.21 -6.15 -26.87
C LEU A 55 -15.05 -7.27 -27.47
N CYS A 56 -15.29 -8.32 -26.68
CA CYS A 56 -16.24 -9.36 -27.03
C CYS A 56 -17.64 -8.73 -27.16
N THR A 57 -18.21 -8.76 -28.36
CA THR A 57 -19.56 -8.24 -28.64
C THR A 57 -20.63 -9.33 -28.61
N ASN A 58 -20.22 -10.61 -28.60
CA ASN A 58 -21.13 -11.74 -28.53
C ASN A 58 -21.54 -12.02 -27.07
N PRO A 59 -22.82 -11.83 -26.69
CA PRO A 59 -23.27 -12.10 -25.33
C PRO A 59 -23.17 -13.58 -24.95
N GLU A 60 -23.34 -14.50 -25.90
CA GLU A 60 -23.22 -15.93 -25.66
C GLU A 60 -21.78 -16.32 -25.30
N GLU A 61 -20.80 -15.78 -26.03
CA GLU A 61 -19.38 -15.98 -25.73
C GLU A 61 -19.02 -15.45 -24.34
N THR A 62 -19.56 -14.29 -23.95
CA THR A 62 -19.36 -13.72 -22.60
C THR A 62 -19.91 -14.65 -21.52
N ILE A 63 -21.11 -15.22 -21.72
CA ILE A 63 -21.71 -16.18 -20.78
C ILE A 63 -20.86 -17.45 -20.68
N ASN A 64 -20.42 -17.98 -21.82
CA ASN A 64 -19.60 -19.19 -21.89
C ASN A 64 -18.24 -18.99 -21.22
N ALA A 65 -17.57 -17.86 -21.46
CA ALA A 65 -16.33 -17.49 -20.78
C ALA A 65 -16.53 -17.39 -19.25
N GLY A 66 -17.64 -16.79 -18.81
CA GLY A 66 -18.01 -16.72 -17.40
C GLY A 66 -18.22 -18.10 -16.76
N ASN A 67 -18.88 -19.02 -17.47
CA ASN A 67 -19.07 -20.40 -17.00
C ASN A 67 -17.74 -21.16 -16.93
N LEU A 68 -16.90 -21.05 -17.96
CA LEU A 68 -15.56 -21.65 -17.98
C LEU A 68 -14.69 -21.15 -16.81
N MET A 69 -14.74 -19.84 -16.51
CA MET A 69 -14.03 -19.27 -15.37
C MET A 69 -14.52 -19.82 -14.02
N LYS A 70 -15.83 -20.04 -13.86
CA LYS A 70 -16.38 -20.66 -12.65
C LYS A 70 -15.90 -22.09 -12.48
N GLU A 71 -15.90 -22.88 -13.54
CA GLU A 71 -15.37 -24.25 -13.53
C GLU A 71 -13.88 -24.27 -13.19
N ALA A 72 -13.10 -23.41 -13.84
CA ALA A 72 -11.68 -23.25 -13.55
C ALA A 72 -11.44 -22.87 -12.07
N ALA A 73 -12.25 -21.97 -11.50
CA ALA A 73 -12.15 -21.59 -10.09
C ALA A 73 -12.41 -22.77 -9.15
N ILE A 74 -13.41 -23.60 -9.44
CA ILE A 74 -13.69 -24.83 -8.67
C ILE A 74 -12.47 -25.76 -8.69
N HIS A 75 -11.89 -25.99 -9.87
CA HIS A 75 -10.70 -26.82 -10.01
C HIS A 75 -9.48 -26.24 -9.26
N LEU A 76 -9.27 -24.92 -9.30
CA LEU A 76 -8.21 -24.25 -8.55
C LEU A 76 -8.40 -24.40 -7.04
N ILE A 77 -9.63 -24.22 -6.53
CA ILE A 77 -9.96 -24.42 -5.11
C ILE A 77 -9.67 -25.86 -4.70
N HIS A 78 -10.15 -26.84 -5.47
CA HIS A 78 -9.89 -28.25 -5.20
C HIS A 78 -8.39 -28.55 -5.21
N HIS A 79 -7.66 -28.05 -6.21
CA HIS A 79 -6.22 -28.23 -6.31
C HIS A 79 -5.47 -27.60 -5.13
N SER A 80 -5.91 -26.43 -4.63
CA SER A 80 -5.29 -25.73 -3.50
C SER A 80 -5.34 -26.49 -2.17
N LYS A 81 -6.31 -27.40 -2.03
CA LYS A 81 -6.51 -28.30 -0.87
C LYS A 81 -5.68 -29.58 -0.97
N SER A 82 -5.03 -29.82 -2.11
CA SER A 82 -4.23 -31.02 -2.31
C SER A 82 -2.90 -30.99 -1.54
N ASN A 83 -2.23 -32.13 -1.47
CA ASN A 83 -0.99 -32.28 -0.72
C ASN A 83 0.18 -31.64 -1.47
N TYR A 84 0.61 -30.46 -1.03
CA TYR A 84 1.88 -29.86 -1.42
C TYR A 84 2.95 -30.10 -0.36
N LYS A 85 4.20 -30.22 -0.78
CA LYS A 85 5.35 -30.31 0.13
C LYS A 85 5.91 -28.93 0.39
N CYS A 86 6.15 -28.58 1.66
CA CYS A 86 6.86 -27.36 2.01
C CYS A 86 8.30 -27.46 1.49
N VAL A 87 8.78 -26.41 0.83
CA VAL A 87 10.16 -26.36 0.29
C VAL A 87 10.99 -25.24 0.90
N GLY A 88 10.36 -24.29 1.59
CA GLY A 88 11.08 -23.23 2.26
C GLY A 88 10.17 -22.10 2.73
N GLU A 89 10.76 -21.18 3.46
CA GLU A 89 10.13 -19.95 3.94
C GLU A 89 11.02 -18.75 3.61
N SER A 90 10.40 -17.59 3.47
CA SER A 90 11.09 -16.31 3.37
C SER A 90 10.62 -15.38 4.48
N SER A 91 11.54 -15.03 5.37
CA SER A 91 11.32 -14.02 6.41
C SER A 91 11.06 -12.64 5.82
N LYS A 92 11.78 -12.26 4.74
CA LYS A 92 11.64 -10.98 4.04
C LYS A 92 10.21 -10.75 3.54
N TYR A 93 9.58 -11.78 3.00
CA TYR A 93 8.21 -11.70 2.47
C TYR A 93 7.15 -12.25 3.43
N ASN A 94 7.57 -12.70 4.62
CA ASN A 94 6.71 -13.41 5.58
C ASN A 94 5.87 -14.51 4.91
N ALA A 95 6.52 -15.34 4.08
CA ALA A 95 5.85 -16.25 3.15
C ALA A 95 6.40 -17.68 3.23
N PHE A 96 5.53 -18.67 3.00
CA PHE A 96 5.87 -20.08 2.86
C PHE A 96 5.69 -20.54 1.42
N PHE A 97 6.64 -21.32 0.93
CA PHE A 97 6.64 -21.87 -0.41
C PHE A 97 6.39 -23.37 -0.35
N TYR A 98 5.47 -23.83 -1.18
CA TYR A 98 5.14 -25.23 -1.32
C TYR A 98 5.21 -25.65 -2.78
N LYS A 99 5.71 -26.86 -3.04
CA LYS A 99 5.81 -27.43 -4.39
C LYS A 99 5.08 -28.76 -4.47
N LYS A 100 4.52 -29.03 -5.64
CA LYS A 100 3.94 -30.31 -6.02
C LYS A 100 4.35 -30.63 -7.46
N LYS A 101 5.03 -31.75 -7.64
CA LYS A 101 5.40 -32.24 -8.97
C LYS A 101 4.18 -32.89 -9.62
N HIS A 102 3.91 -32.54 -10.87
CA HIS A 102 2.99 -33.30 -11.71
C HIS A 102 3.77 -34.22 -12.65
N LYS A 103 3.09 -35.23 -13.20
CA LYS A 103 3.71 -36.25 -14.06
C LYS A 103 4.25 -35.65 -15.36
N ASP A 104 3.70 -34.51 -15.78
CA ASP A 104 4.02 -33.85 -17.05
C ASP A 104 5.15 -32.82 -16.94
N ASN A 105 6.14 -33.09 -16.07
CA ASN A 105 7.27 -32.18 -15.78
C ASN A 105 6.88 -30.74 -15.37
N THR A 106 5.62 -30.53 -14.97
CA THR A 106 5.12 -29.24 -14.53
C THR A 106 5.11 -29.19 -13.01
N ASP A 107 5.83 -28.23 -12.45
CA ASP A 107 5.87 -27.98 -11.02
C ASP A 107 4.82 -26.94 -10.62
N PHE A 108 3.91 -27.32 -9.74
CA PHE A 108 2.97 -26.39 -9.15
C PHE A 108 3.56 -25.75 -7.90
N VAL A 109 3.48 -24.42 -7.83
CA VAL A 109 3.92 -23.63 -6.68
C VAL A 109 2.71 -23.03 -5.98
N LYS A 110 2.64 -23.22 -4.65
CA LYS A 110 1.71 -22.52 -3.78
C LYS A 110 2.51 -21.62 -2.84
N VAL A 111 2.08 -20.37 -2.71
CA VAL A 111 2.68 -19.40 -1.78
C VAL A 111 1.63 -19.00 -0.77
N THR A 112 1.98 -19.00 0.51
CA THR A 112 1.10 -18.53 1.58
C THR A 112 1.80 -17.41 2.33
N TYR A 113 1.17 -16.24 2.34
CA TYR A 113 1.67 -15.06 3.04
C TYR A 113 1.05 -14.98 4.42
N ARG A 114 1.86 -14.79 5.46
CA ARG A 114 1.38 -14.39 6.77
C ARG A 114 1.16 -12.88 6.75
N LYS A 115 -0.08 -12.45 6.89
CA LYS A 115 -0.36 -11.05 7.19
C LYS A 115 -0.07 -10.83 8.68
N LYS A 116 0.90 -9.98 9.00
CA LYS A 116 0.99 -9.44 10.37
C LYS A 116 -0.17 -8.46 10.48
N ASP A 117 -1.16 -8.78 11.32
CA ASP A 117 -2.19 -7.80 11.67
C ASP A 117 -1.54 -6.78 12.62
N PRO A 118 -1.34 -5.51 12.20
CA PRO A 118 -0.70 -4.52 13.05
C PRO A 118 -1.62 -4.04 14.18
N ASN A 119 -2.93 -4.35 14.15
CA ASN A 119 -3.92 -3.82 15.08
C ASN A 119 -4.28 -4.75 16.25
N LYS A 120 -3.40 -5.68 16.63
CA LYS A 120 -3.56 -6.42 17.89
C LYS A 120 -3.12 -5.58 19.09
N VAL A 121 -3.68 -4.37 19.25
CA VAL A 121 -3.67 -3.68 20.55
C VAL A 121 -4.72 -4.40 21.40
N SER A 122 -4.27 -5.14 22.40
CA SER A 122 -5.12 -5.72 23.43
C SER A 122 -5.88 -4.60 24.14
N ILE A 123 -7.15 -4.40 23.79
CA ILE A 123 -8.08 -3.50 24.47
C ILE A 123 -8.53 -4.17 25.78
N ASN A 124 -7.61 -4.45 26.70
CA ASN A 124 -7.91 -5.10 27.97
C ASN A 124 -7.35 -4.36 29.20
N GLU A 125 -7.10 -3.04 29.10
CA GLU A 125 -6.61 -2.25 30.25
C GLU A 125 -7.21 -0.83 30.37
N ARG A 126 -8.38 -0.55 29.76
CA ARG A 126 -9.02 0.79 29.86
C ARG A 126 -10.44 0.85 30.43
N HIS A 127 -10.88 -0.17 31.17
CA HIS A 127 -12.13 -0.11 31.97
C HIS A 127 -11.94 -0.56 33.43
N LYS A 128 -10.82 -0.16 34.08
CA LYS A 128 -10.63 -0.32 35.53
C LYS A 128 -10.42 0.98 36.31
N LYS A 129 -10.76 2.13 35.70
CA LYS A 129 -10.90 3.41 36.40
C LYS A 129 -12.03 4.20 35.76
N LEU A 130 -13.24 3.97 36.27
CA LEU A 130 -14.22 4.99 36.68
C LEU A 130 -15.25 4.29 37.57
#